data_AF-D3E3E6-F1
#
_entry.id   AF-D3E3E6-F1
#
_cell.length_a   1.000
_cell.length_b   1.000
_cell.length_c   1.000
_cell.angle_alpha   90.00
_cell.angle_beta   90.00
_cell.angle_gamma   90.00
#
_symmetry.space_group_name_H-M   'P 1'
#
loop_
_entity.id
_entity.type
_entity.pdbx_description
1 polymer ?
#
loop_
_entity_poly.entity_id
_entity_poly.type
_entity_poly.pdbx_seq_one_letter_code
_entity_poly.pdbx_strand_id
1 'polypeptide(L)' 'MTHLTITEYREMVKDIIEFKNENGKMPDFASVNNQEISHENYSAMINDVNNYILQHGRSPEFVQIK' A
#
# COMPACT_ATOMS: atom_id res chain seq x y z
N MET A 1 -5.16 15.65 4.85
CA MET A 1 -5.08 14.38 4.11
C MET A 1 -3.74 13.76 4.43
N THR A 2 -3.72 12.48 4.78
CA THR A 2 -2.49 11.77 5.18
C THR A 2 -1.94 11.01 3.98
N HIS A 3 -0.67 11.21 3.64
CA HIS A 3 -0.03 10.62 2.47
C HIS A 3 1.17 9.78 2.89
N LEU A 4 1.46 8.73 2.13
CA LEU A 4 2.71 7.99 2.19
C LEU A 4 3.62 8.45 1.05
N THR A 5 4.90 8.57 1.33
CA THR A 5 5.94 8.59 0.29
C THR A 5 5.92 7.28 -0.48
N ILE A 6 6.45 7.29 -1.71
CA ILE A 6 6.57 6.04 -2.49
C ILE A 6 7.43 4.99 -1.78
N THR A 7 8.38 5.39 -0.93
CA THR A 7 9.20 4.49 -0.13
C THR A 7 8.38 3.81 0.96
N GLU A 8 7.66 4.58 1.78
CA GLU A 8 6.81 4.04 2.85
C GLU A 8 5.71 3.14 2.29
N TYR A 9 5.11 3.51 1.14
CA TYR A 9 4.15 2.66 0.44
C TYR A 9 4.78 1.32 0.01
N ARG A 10 6.00 1.34 -0.53
CA ARG A 10 6.69 0.12 -0.98
C ARG A 10 7.04 -0.80 0.19
N GLU A 11 7.47 -0.24 1.31
CA GLU A 11 7.73 -0.98 2.54
C GLU A 11 6.44 -1.64 3.05
N MET A 12 5.35 -0.87 3.16
CA MET A 12 4.04 -1.39 3.53
C MET A 12 3.59 -2.56 2.62
N VAL A 13 3.71 -2.41 1.29
CA VAL A 13 3.33 -3.47 0.35
C VAL A 13 4.22 -4.69 0.48
N LYS A 14 5.51 -4.51 0.73
CA LYS A 14 6.44 -5.61 0.97
C LYS A 14 6.04 -6.40 2.22
N ASP A 15 5.74 -5.72 3.31
CA ASP A 15 5.33 -6.34 4.57
C ASP A 15 4.02 -7.13 4.42
N ILE A 16 3.05 -6.57 3.67
CA ILE A 16 1.79 -7.27 3.32
C ILE A 16 2.07 -8.57 2.55
N ILE A 17 3.00 -8.53 1.58
CA ILE A 17 3.36 -9.70 0.76
C ILE A 17 4.08 -10.74 1.61
N GLU A 18 5.00 -10.33 2.48
CA GLU A 18 5.70 -11.22 3.40
C GLU A 18 4.71 -11.91 4.35
N PHE A 19 3.82 -11.15 4.99
CA PHE A 19 2.76 -11.70 5.83
C PHE A 19 1.89 -12.72 5.08
N LYS A 20 1.50 -12.40 3.84
CA LYS A 20 0.71 -13.30 3.00
C LYS A 20 1.46 -14.60 2.71
N ASN A 21 2.75 -14.52 2.41
CA ASN A 21 3.56 -15.71 2.12
C ASN A 21 3.71 -16.61 3.35
N GLU A 22 3.79 -16.04 4.55
CA GLU A 22 3.91 -16.79 5.80
C GLU A 22 2.58 -17.38 6.28
N ASN A 23 1.47 -16.65 6.11
CA ASN A 23 0.17 -17.00 6.70
C ASN A 23 -0.85 -17.56 5.69
N GLY A 24 -0.54 -17.50 4.38
CA GLY A 24 -1.44 -17.92 3.30
C GLY A 24 -2.63 -16.98 3.04
N LYS A 25 -2.74 -15.86 3.78
CA LYS A 25 -3.80 -14.86 3.66
C LYS A 25 -3.26 -13.44 3.84
N MET A 26 -3.94 -12.46 3.26
CA MET A 26 -3.62 -11.05 3.48
C MET A 26 -3.87 -10.65 4.94
N PRO A 27 -3.11 -9.69 5.50
CA PRO A 27 -3.37 -9.16 6.83
C PRO A 27 -4.66 -8.32 6.85
N ASP A 28 -5.34 -8.23 7.99
CA ASP A 28 -6.54 -7.38 8.10
C ASP A 28 -6.17 -5.88 8.15
N PHE A 29 -4.95 -5.59 8.59
CA PHE A 29 -4.40 -4.24 8.70
C PHE A 29 -2.91 -4.22 8.32
N ALA A 30 -2.45 -3.14 7.71
CA ALA A 30 -1.04 -2.86 7.48
C ALA A 30 -0.62 -1.68 8.37
N SER A 31 0.54 -1.81 9.02
CA SER A 31 1.06 -0.79 9.93
C SER A 31 2.18 0.00 9.25
N VAL A 32 2.01 1.31 9.10
CA VAL A 32 3.02 2.21 8.54
C VAL A 32 3.04 3.50 9.36
N ASN A 33 4.22 3.97 9.77
CA ASN A 33 4.38 5.21 10.56
C ASN A 33 3.45 5.32 11.79
N ASN A 34 3.28 4.23 12.55
CA ASN A 34 2.34 4.15 13.68
C ASN A 34 0.86 4.38 13.31
N GLN A 35 0.50 4.16 12.04
CA GLN A 35 -0.87 4.19 11.56
C GLN A 35 -1.26 2.82 11.03
N GLU A 36 -2.45 2.36 11.42
CA GLU A 36 -3.05 1.14 10.89
C GLU A 36 -3.93 1.50 9.69
N ILE A 37 -3.69 0.84 8.57
CA ILE A 37 -4.45 0.96 7.33
C ILE A 37 -5.19 -0.34 7.12
N SER A 38 -6.53 -0.27 7.02
CA SER A 38 -7.37 -1.45 6.83
C SER A 38 -7.08 -2.16 5.50
N HIS A 39 -7.44 -3.45 5.43
CA HIS A 39 -7.41 -4.23 4.21
C HIS A 39 -8.05 -3.54 3.01
N GLU A 40 -9.23 -2.96 3.22
CA GLU A 40 -9.94 -2.22 2.17
C GLU A 40 -9.13 -1.01 1.68
N ASN A 41 -8.57 -0.24 2.61
CA ASN A 41 -7.86 1.00 2.30
C ASN A 41 -6.54 0.72 1.59
N TYR A 42 -5.70 -0.19 2.10
CA TYR A 42 -4.43 -0.48 1.42
C TYR A 42 -4.67 -1.18 0.07
N SER A 43 -5.75 -1.96 -0.07
CA SER A 43 -6.10 -2.59 -1.36
C SER A 43 -6.51 -1.54 -2.39
N ALA A 44 -7.29 -0.55 -1.97
CA ALA A 44 -7.62 0.60 -2.80
C ALA A 44 -6.36 1.41 -3.19
N MET A 45 -5.45 1.63 -2.24
CA MET A 45 -4.17 2.30 -2.50
C MET A 45 -3.32 1.54 -3.53
N ILE A 46 -3.21 0.21 -3.41
CA ILE A 46 -2.49 -0.63 -4.38
C ILE A 46 -3.11 -0.52 -5.77
N ASN A 47 -4.44 -0.55 -5.87
CA ASN A 47 -5.15 -0.38 -7.13
C ASN A 47 -4.93 1.01 -7.75
N ASP A 48 -5.00 2.07 -6.95
CA ASP A 48 -4.76 3.45 -7.40
C ASP A 48 -3.33 3.61 -7.94
N VAL A 49 -2.32 3.04 -7.26
CA VAL A 49 -0.93 3.06 -7.72
C VAL A 49 -0.74 2.27 -9.01
N ASN A 50 -1.35 1.08 -9.12
CA ASN A 50 -1.28 0.27 -10.34
C ASN A 50 -1.91 1.02 -11.52
N ASN A 51 -3.08 1.63 -11.33
CA ASN A 51 -3.73 2.43 -12.36
C ASN A 51 -2.89 3.65 -12.77
N TYR A 52 -2.26 4.32 -11.79
CA TYR A 52 -1.36 5.44 -12.07
C TYR A 52 -0.17 5.01 -12.94
N ILE A 53 0.46 3.87 -12.60
CA ILE A 53 1.58 3.33 -13.38
C ILE A 53 1.14 2.96 -14.79
N LEU A 54 -0.04 2.34 -14.95
CA LEU A 54 -0.57 1.98 -16.27
C LEU A 54 -0.85 3.22 -17.13
N GLN A 55 -1.33 4.32 -16.55
CA GLN A 55 -1.67 5.55 -17.27
C GLN A 55 -0.45 6.44 -17.59
N HIS A 56 0.53 6.49 -16.69
CA HIS A 56 1.63 7.45 -16.77
C HIS A 56 3.01 6.81 -17.03
N GLY A 57 3.13 5.48 -16.98
CA GLY A 57 4.39 4.76 -17.19
C GLY A 57 5.42 4.96 -16.07
N ARG A 58 5.03 5.53 -14.93
CA ARG A 58 5.90 5.78 -13.77
C ARG A 58 5.13 5.67 -12.46
N SER A 59 5.82 5.44 -11.34
CA SER A 59 5.23 5.47 -10.00
C SER A 59 4.82 6.90 -9.60
N PRO A 60 3.77 7.07 -8.77
CA PRO A 60 3.48 8.36 -8.16
C PRO A 60 4.56 8.73 -7.13
N GLU A 61 4.69 10.02 -6.84
CA GLU A 61 5.61 10.51 -5.79
C GLU A 61 5.06 10.23 -4.38
N PHE A 62 3.74 10.32 -4.23
CA PHE A 62 3.03 10.10 -2.98
C PHE A 62 1.74 9.31 -3.21
N VAL A 63 1.32 8.54 -2.21
CA VAL A 63 0.09 7.75 -2.21
C VAL A 63 -0.82 8.27 -1.10
N GLN A 64 -2.07 8.58 -1.44
CA GLN A 64 -3.05 9.07 -0.47
C GLN A 64 -3.65 7.90 0.32
N ILE A 65 -3.67 8.00 1.65
CA ILE A 65 -4.40 7.06 2.50
C ILE A 65 -5.90 7.37 2.38
N LYS A 66 -6.71 6.35 2.10
CA LYS A 66 -8.17 6.42 2.00
C LYS A 66 -8.82 6.41 3.38
#